data_AF-A0A1S9AZ52-F1
#
_entry.id   AF-A0A1S9AZ52-F1
#
_cell.length_a   1.000
_cell.length_b   1.000
_cell.length_c   1.000
_cell.angle_alpha   90.00
_cell.angle_beta   90.00
_cell.angle_gamma   90.00
#
_symmetry.space_group_name_H-M   'P 1'
#
loop_
_entity.id
_entity.type
_entity.pdbx_description
1 polymer ?
#
loop_
_entity_poly.entity_id
_entity_poly.type
_entity_poly.pdbx_seq_one_letter_code
_entity_poly.pdbx_strand_id
1 'polypeptide(L)'
;MRTLFAAAALLLAGLSACQSETKPEQTADPAQTESTTLALPAPPADKTATYLADPRVGDVLVVRFVPEGSSTEQFYFYQVFRLSGDTVYTHPARQPAASPDADASRPDVFATEATRAYTKRELVEYQREDPGDKIHSRLVRVRRSE
;
A
#
# COMPACT_ATOMS: atom_id res chain seq x y z
N MET A 1 9.69 -31.86 -44.44
CA MET A 1 10.08 -33.20 -43.97
C MET A 1 10.35 -33.08 -42.47
N ARG A 2 9.56 -33.77 -41.63
CA ARG A 2 9.73 -34.01 -40.17
C ARG A 2 9.59 -32.77 -39.24
N THR A 3 8.86 -32.77 -38.11
CA THR A 3 7.96 -33.74 -37.43
C THR A 3 7.17 -32.98 -36.34
N LEU A 4 5.96 -33.48 -36.06
CA LEU A 4 5.03 -33.12 -34.98
C LEU A 4 5.61 -33.30 -33.58
N PHE A 5 5.12 -32.54 -32.58
CA PHE A 5 4.76 -33.09 -31.26
C PHE A 5 3.58 -32.34 -30.63
N ALA A 6 2.57 -33.12 -30.25
CA ALA A 6 1.35 -32.75 -29.56
C ALA A 6 1.50 -33.03 -28.04
N ALA A 7 0.86 -32.22 -27.20
CA ALA A 7 0.60 -32.53 -25.78
C ALA A 7 -0.84 -32.07 -25.49
N ALA A 8 -1.82 -32.97 -25.47
CA ALA A 8 -2.21 -33.85 -24.36
C ALA A 8 -3.01 -33.08 -23.28
N ALA A 9 -4.33 -33.07 -23.48
CA ALA A 9 -5.33 -32.75 -22.47
C ALA A 9 -5.99 -34.06 -22.02
N LEU A 10 -6.17 -34.26 -20.71
CA LEU A 10 -7.11 -35.23 -20.17
C LEU A 10 -7.53 -34.85 -18.75
N LEU A 11 -8.83 -34.58 -18.61
CA LEU A 11 -9.60 -34.52 -17.37
C LEU A 11 -9.64 -35.90 -16.69
N LEU A 12 -9.81 -35.95 -15.37
CA LEU A 12 -10.99 -36.55 -14.72
C LEU A 12 -10.92 -36.55 -13.19
N ALA A 13 -12.10 -36.39 -12.60
CA ALA A 13 -12.43 -36.25 -11.19
C ALA A 13 -12.20 -37.54 -10.36
N GLY A 14 -12.06 -37.36 -9.05
CA GLY A 14 -12.16 -38.43 -8.07
C GLY A 14 -12.69 -37.90 -6.74
N LEU A 15 -13.92 -38.30 -6.40
CA LEU A 15 -14.51 -38.16 -5.07
C LEU A 15 -13.75 -39.04 -4.07
N SER A 16 -13.55 -38.55 -2.85
CA SER A 16 -13.45 -39.41 -1.67
C SER A 16 -14.08 -38.72 -0.48
N ALA A 17 -15.28 -39.18 -0.17
CA ALA A 17 -15.94 -39.00 1.10
C ALA A 17 -15.61 -40.21 1.98
N CYS A 18 -15.01 -39.98 3.14
CA CYS A 18 -14.90 -40.87 4.31
C CYS A 18 -14.59 -39.94 5.49
N GLN A 19 -15.08 -40.05 6.71
CA GLN A 19 -16.12 -40.85 7.37
C GLN A 19 -16.28 -40.15 8.74
N SER A 20 -17.51 -40.05 9.26
CA SER A 20 -17.77 -39.65 10.65
C SER A 20 -17.88 -40.88 11.54
N GLU A 21 -17.30 -40.83 12.75
CA GLU A 21 -17.62 -41.54 14.02
C GLU A 21 -16.34 -41.45 14.90
N THR A 22 -16.29 -41.28 16.23
CA THR A 22 -17.25 -41.39 17.34
C THR A 22 -16.69 -40.68 18.60
N LYS A 23 -17.63 -40.10 19.37
CA LYS A 23 -17.74 -39.85 20.84
C LYS A 23 -16.61 -39.26 21.73
N PRO A 24 -17.03 -38.54 22.80
CA PRO A 24 -16.18 -37.73 23.67
C PRO A 24 -15.83 -38.45 24.97
N GLU A 25 -14.71 -38.05 25.58
CA GLU A 25 -14.53 -37.86 27.02
C GLU A 25 -13.05 -37.47 27.23
N GLN A 26 -12.81 -36.31 27.85
CA GLN A 26 -12.27 -36.27 29.21
C GLN A 26 -11.77 -34.85 29.51
N THR A 27 -12.47 -34.26 30.47
CA THR A 27 -12.12 -33.08 31.27
C THR A 27 -10.63 -32.96 31.58
N ALA A 28 -10.06 -31.80 31.26
CA ALA A 28 -9.11 -31.10 32.10
C ALA A 28 -8.96 -29.65 31.58
N ASP A 29 -9.71 -28.74 32.18
CA ASP A 29 -9.20 -27.38 32.40
C ASP A 29 -8.19 -27.51 33.55
N PRO A 30 -6.94 -27.08 33.36
CA PRO A 30 -6.60 -25.82 33.98
C PRO A 30 -5.69 -24.94 33.12
N ALA A 31 -5.74 -23.66 33.48
CA ALA A 31 -4.78 -22.62 33.19
C ALA A 31 -4.95 -21.93 31.83
N GLN A 32 -5.86 -20.95 31.85
CA GLN A 32 -5.61 -19.64 31.25
C GLN A 32 -4.14 -19.25 31.43
N THR A 33 -3.33 -19.55 30.43
CA THR A 33 -2.16 -18.72 30.17
C THR A 33 -2.71 -17.60 29.31
N GLU A 34 -3.05 -16.49 29.97
CA GLU A 34 -3.17 -15.21 29.30
C GLU A 34 -1.84 -14.95 28.60
N SER A 35 -1.75 -15.37 27.34
CA SER A 35 -0.85 -14.76 26.39
C SER A 35 -1.30 -13.31 26.29
N THR A 36 -0.79 -12.48 27.20
CA THR A 36 -0.61 -11.05 26.94
C THR A 36 0.38 -10.98 25.79
N THR A 37 -0.11 -11.25 24.58
CA THR A 37 0.49 -10.75 23.37
C THR A 37 0.48 -9.24 23.58
N LEU A 38 1.66 -8.66 23.81
CA LEU A 38 1.86 -7.23 23.64
C LEU A 38 1.36 -6.93 22.23
N ALA A 39 0.12 -6.45 22.16
CA ALA A 39 -0.46 -5.98 20.93
C ALA A 39 0.40 -4.79 20.54
N LEU A 40 1.35 -5.02 19.63
CA LEU A 40 1.89 -3.95 18.81
C LEU A 40 0.66 -3.19 18.30
N PRO A 41 0.59 -1.86 18.49
CA PRO A 41 -0.53 -1.09 17.98
C PRO A 41 -0.70 -1.47 16.52
N ALA A 42 -1.92 -1.90 16.15
CA ALA A 42 -2.22 -2.18 14.77
C ALA A 42 -1.71 -0.98 13.95
N PRO A 43 -0.93 -1.19 12.87
CA PRO A 43 -0.54 -0.09 12.00
C PRO A 43 -1.82 0.67 11.69
N PRO A 44 -1.83 2.01 11.86
CA PRO A 44 -3.06 2.79 11.77
C PRO A 44 -3.78 2.37 10.50
N ALA A 45 -5.03 1.93 10.65
CA ALA A 45 -5.88 1.57 9.52
C ALA A 45 -5.74 2.67 8.49
N ASP A 46 -5.40 2.31 7.26
CA ASP A 46 -4.99 3.27 6.25
C ASP A 46 -6.09 4.32 6.02
N LYS A 47 -5.92 5.49 6.63
CA LYS A 47 -6.86 6.63 6.57
C LYS A 47 -6.75 7.36 5.23
N THR A 48 -5.99 6.85 4.27
CA THR A 48 -5.75 7.49 2.96
C THR A 48 -7.03 7.87 2.25
N ALA A 49 -8.01 6.97 2.13
CA ALA A 49 -9.28 7.28 1.48
C ALA A 49 -10.02 8.44 2.18
N THR A 50 -10.01 8.48 3.52
CA THR A 50 -10.58 9.57 4.31
C THR A 50 -9.83 10.88 4.09
N TYR A 51 -8.50 10.85 4.08
CA TYR A 51 -7.67 12.04 3.90
C TYR A 51 -7.71 12.59 2.47
N LEU A 52 -7.94 11.75 1.47
CA LEU A 52 -8.15 12.18 0.09
C LEU A 52 -9.52 12.83 -0.14
N ALA A 53 -10.53 12.44 0.64
CA ALA A 53 -11.84 13.08 0.60
C ALA A 53 -11.82 14.50 1.22
N ASP A 54 -11.02 14.69 2.26
CA ASP A 54 -10.81 15.98 2.96
C ASP A 54 -9.31 16.28 3.11
N PRO A 55 -8.61 16.67 2.02
CA PRO A 55 -7.18 16.96 2.08
C PRO A 55 -6.93 18.25 2.88
N ARG A 56 -5.81 18.30 3.60
CA ARG A 56 -5.42 19.42 4.46
C ARG A 56 -4.03 19.91 4.13
N VAL A 57 -3.79 21.20 4.36
CA VAL A 57 -2.43 21.76 4.37
C VAL A 57 -1.63 21.05 5.46
N GLY A 58 -0.43 20.61 5.12
CA GLY A 58 0.43 19.80 5.99
C GLY A 58 0.34 18.29 5.74
N ASP A 59 -0.68 17.80 5.03
CA ASP A 59 -0.72 16.39 4.62
C ASP A 59 0.50 16.05 3.77
N VAL A 60 1.02 14.83 3.93
CA VAL A 60 2.12 14.30 3.12
C VAL A 60 1.63 13.12 2.31
N LEU A 61 1.61 13.28 1.00
CA LEU A 61 1.33 12.21 0.06
C LEU A 61 2.58 11.32 -0.06
N VAL A 62 2.40 10.01 0.08
CA VAL A 62 3.48 9.02 -0.02
C VAL A 62 3.29 8.23 -1.31
N VAL A 63 4.19 8.44 -2.26
CA VAL A 63 4.16 7.81 -3.57
C VAL A 63 5.24 6.74 -3.61
N ARG A 64 4.85 5.49 -3.81
CA ARG A 64 5.75 4.40 -4.17
C ARG A 64 6.08 4.50 -5.65
N PHE A 65 7.31 4.19 -6.03
CA PHE A 65 7.70 3.94 -7.41
C PHE A 65 8.82 2.89 -7.46
N VAL A 66 9.01 2.28 -8.62
CA VAL A 66 10.11 1.36 -8.91
C VAL A 66 10.96 2.00 -10.00
N PRO A 67 12.19 2.46 -9.72
CA PRO A 67 13.06 3.05 -10.73
C PRO A 67 13.29 2.09 -11.90
N GLU A 68 13.43 2.65 -13.11
CA GLU A 68 13.73 1.86 -14.30
C GLU A 68 15.03 1.05 -14.12
N GLY A 69 15.01 -0.23 -14.49
CA GLY A 69 16.14 -1.14 -14.31
C GLY A 69 16.35 -1.65 -12.87
N SER A 70 15.43 -1.35 -11.94
CA SER A 70 15.44 -1.83 -10.56
C SER A 70 14.19 -2.66 -10.24
N SER A 71 14.27 -3.48 -9.20
CA SER A 71 13.13 -4.12 -8.54
C SER A 71 12.89 -3.58 -7.13
N THR A 72 13.69 -2.62 -6.69
CA THR A 72 13.62 -2.04 -5.35
C THR A 72 12.67 -0.86 -5.34
N GLU A 73 11.64 -0.93 -4.51
CA GLU A 73 10.71 0.16 -4.29
C GLU A 73 11.41 1.35 -3.62
N GLN A 74 11.04 2.54 -4.06
CA GLN A 74 11.41 3.80 -3.44
C GLN A 74 10.17 4.65 -3.21
N PHE A 75 10.28 5.63 -2.31
CA PHE A 75 9.17 6.46 -1.88
C PHE A 75 9.50 7.93 -2.09
N TYR A 76 8.64 8.63 -2.80
CA TYR A 76 8.69 10.08 -2.92
C TYR A 76 7.58 10.70 -2.08
N PHE A 77 7.91 11.78 -1.36
CA PHE A 77 6.94 12.49 -0.53
C PHE A 77 6.52 13.80 -1.19
N TYR A 78 5.26 14.18 -1.02
CA TYR A 78 4.73 15.46 -1.49
C TYR A 78 3.94 16.12 -0.35
N GLN A 79 4.41 17.24 0.16
CA GLN A 79 3.72 17.98 1.22
C GLN A 79 2.69 18.92 0.61
N VAL A 80 1.44 18.83 1.02
CA VAL A 80 0.39 19.77 0.67
C VAL A 80 0.66 21.11 1.35
N PHE A 81 0.88 22.17 0.57
CA PHE A 81 1.11 23.51 1.11
C PHE A 81 -0.05 24.47 0.84
N ARG A 82 -0.92 24.14 -0.12
CA ARG A 82 -2.07 24.97 -0.49
C ARG A 82 -3.19 24.13 -1.09
N LEU A 83 -4.42 24.52 -0.81
CA LEU A 83 -5.64 24.00 -1.42
C LEU A 83 -6.37 25.13 -2.17
N SER A 84 -6.93 24.86 -3.34
CA SER A 84 -7.74 25.82 -4.10
C SER A 84 -8.82 25.09 -4.90
N GLY A 85 -10.06 25.13 -4.40
CA GLY A 85 -11.15 24.37 -5.02
C GLY A 85 -10.86 22.86 -5.00
N ASP A 86 -10.78 22.25 -6.18
CA ASP A 86 -10.42 20.84 -6.35
C ASP A 86 -8.90 20.60 -6.47
N THR A 87 -8.09 21.66 -6.51
CA THR A 87 -6.64 21.55 -6.70
C THR A 87 -5.90 21.49 -5.36
N VAL A 88 -5.01 20.51 -5.26
CA VAL A 88 -4.05 20.26 -4.18
C VAL A 88 -2.66 20.62 -4.70
N TYR A 89 -2.06 21.67 -4.14
CA TYR A 89 -0.69 22.08 -4.46
C TYR A 89 0.28 21.49 -3.46
N THR A 90 1.37 20.93 -3.98
CA THR A 90 2.36 20.21 -3.19
C THR A 90 3.78 20.66 -3.46
N HIS A 91 4.62 20.59 -2.42
CA HIS A 91 6.06 20.63 -2.53
C HIS A 91 6.59 19.19 -2.57
N PRO A 92 7.31 18.80 -3.64
CA PRO A 92 7.94 17.48 -3.70
C PRO A 92 9.13 17.42 -2.74
N ALA A 93 9.43 16.22 -2.24
CA ALA A 93 10.68 15.97 -1.52
C ALA A 93 11.89 16.25 -2.43
N ARG A 94 13.07 16.51 -1.86
CA ARG A 94 14.30 16.70 -2.64
C ARG A 94 14.89 15.38 -3.12
N GLN A 95 14.66 14.30 -2.39
CA GLN A 95 15.23 12.97 -2.62
C GLN A 95 14.18 11.90 -2.30
N PRO A 96 14.24 10.74 -2.96
CA PRO A 96 13.44 9.60 -2.56
C PRO A 96 13.95 8.99 -1.24
N ALA A 97 13.06 8.30 -0.54
CA ALA A 97 13.34 7.52 0.66
C ALA A 97 13.20 6.03 0.39
N ALA A 98 13.92 5.21 1.17
CA ALA A 98 13.84 3.76 1.10
C ALA A 98 12.61 3.17 1.84
N SER A 99 11.88 3.99 2.61
CA SER A 99 10.73 3.56 3.42
C SER A 99 9.58 4.57 3.34
N PRO A 100 8.31 4.12 3.31
CA PRO A 100 7.15 5.01 3.32
C PRO A 100 7.00 5.78 4.64
N ASP A 101 7.64 5.27 5.71
CA ASP A 101 7.58 5.82 7.07
C ASP A 101 8.77 6.73 7.39
N ALA A 102 9.65 7.00 6.41
CA ALA A 102 10.79 7.89 6.62
C ALA A 102 10.35 9.27 7.13
N ASP A 103 11.19 9.88 7.97
CA ASP A 103 10.89 11.15 8.60
C ASP A 103 10.85 12.28 7.55
N ALA A 104 9.64 12.79 7.34
CA ALA A 104 9.36 13.90 6.43
C ALA A 104 9.15 15.23 7.18
N SER A 105 9.35 15.27 8.51
CA SER A 105 9.15 16.48 9.32
C SER A 105 10.38 17.40 9.34
N ARG A 106 11.53 16.92 8.85
CA ARG A 106 12.77 17.71 8.82
C ARG A 106 12.63 18.88 7.83
N PRO A 107 13.18 20.07 8.16
CA PRO A 107 12.94 21.30 7.41
C PRO A 107 13.52 21.32 5.98
N ASP A 108 14.44 20.41 5.66
CA ASP A 108 15.15 20.32 4.38
C ASP A 108 14.58 19.24 3.44
N VAL A 109 13.56 18.50 3.87
CA VAL A 109 13.00 17.38 3.09
C VAL A 109 12.35 17.86 1.81
N PHE A 110 11.61 18.97 1.84
CA PHE A 110 10.81 19.45 0.72
C PHE A 110 11.48 20.59 -0.04
N ALA A 111 11.33 20.57 -1.37
CA ALA A 111 11.74 21.64 -2.27
C ALA A 111 10.63 22.69 -2.37
N THR A 112 10.67 23.72 -1.51
CA THR A 112 9.65 24.79 -1.45
C THR A 112 9.61 25.66 -2.70
N GLU A 113 10.69 25.66 -3.49
CA GLU A 113 10.77 26.31 -4.79
C GLU A 113 10.08 25.53 -5.92
N ALA A 114 9.83 24.22 -5.71
CA ALA A 114 9.17 23.36 -6.68
C ALA A 114 7.70 23.16 -6.32
N THR A 115 6.83 23.14 -7.32
CA THR A 115 5.39 22.90 -7.12
C THR A 115 4.89 21.81 -8.07
N ARG A 116 4.01 20.96 -7.54
CA ARG A 116 3.16 20.06 -8.32
C ARG A 116 1.70 20.32 -7.94
N ALA A 117 0.82 20.26 -8.92
CA ALA A 117 -0.62 20.41 -8.73
C ALA A 117 -1.31 19.11 -9.11
N TYR A 118 -2.23 18.68 -8.27
CA TYR A 118 -3.11 17.54 -8.51
C TYR A 118 -4.54 17.95 -8.23
N THR A 119 -5.50 17.39 -8.94
CA THR A 119 -6.92 17.41 -8.58
C THR A 119 -7.20 16.32 -7.54
N LYS A 120 -8.27 16.46 -6.74
CA LYS A 120 -8.64 15.38 -5.80
C LYS A 120 -8.95 14.08 -6.55
N ARG A 121 -9.56 14.19 -7.74
CA ARG A 121 -9.81 13.03 -8.62
C ARG A 121 -8.50 12.36 -9.05
N GLU A 122 -7.51 13.12 -9.51
CA GLU A 122 -6.20 12.57 -9.87
C GLU A 122 -5.54 11.85 -8.69
N LEU A 123 -5.61 12.39 -7.48
CA LEU A 123 -5.05 11.70 -6.30
C LEU A 123 -5.76 10.38 -5.99
N VAL A 124 -7.08 10.30 -6.18
CA VAL A 124 -7.82 9.04 -6.04
C VAL A 124 -7.43 8.04 -7.12
N GLU A 125 -7.31 8.50 -8.37
CA GLU A 125 -6.86 7.68 -9.50
C GLU A 125 -5.42 7.19 -9.32
N TYR A 126 -4.55 8.02 -8.72
CA TYR A 126 -3.15 7.71 -8.49
C TYR A 126 -2.92 6.59 -7.47
N GLN A 127 -3.96 6.19 -6.72
CA GLN A 127 -3.91 4.97 -5.90
C GLN A 127 -3.95 3.69 -6.73
N ARG A 128 -4.27 3.79 -8.03
CA ARG A 128 -4.21 2.68 -8.98
C ARG A 128 -2.92 2.80 -9.76
N GLU A 129 -2.31 1.64 -10.03
CA GLU A 129 -1.14 1.58 -10.89
C GLU A 129 -1.59 1.76 -12.35
N ASP A 130 -0.94 2.69 -13.06
CA ASP A 130 -1.11 2.83 -14.50
C ASP A 130 -0.18 1.82 -15.21
N PRO A 131 -0.71 0.85 -15.98
CA PRO A 131 0.13 -0.09 -16.73
C PRO A 131 1.02 0.59 -17.79
N GLY A 132 0.72 1.84 -18.17
CA GLY A 132 1.56 2.66 -19.03
C GLY A 132 2.72 3.36 -18.30
N ASP A 133 2.70 3.44 -16.97
CA ASP A 133 3.77 4.07 -16.19
C ASP A 133 4.97 3.13 -16.05
N LYS A 134 6.07 3.49 -16.71
CA LYS A 134 7.34 2.74 -16.72
C LYS A 134 7.95 2.56 -15.35
N ILE A 135 7.64 3.43 -14.40
CA ILE A 135 8.17 3.40 -13.04
C ILE A 135 7.14 2.96 -12.00
N HIS A 136 5.98 2.44 -12.43
CA HIS A 136 4.98 1.83 -11.56
C HIS A 136 4.60 2.70 -10.36
N SER A 137 4.44 4.01 -10.60
CA SER A 137 4.16 4.98 -9.54
C SER A 137 2.75 4.81 -9.00
N ARG A 138 2.62 4.87 -7.68
CA ARG A 138 1.33 4.76 -7.01
C ARG A 138 1.32 5.55 -5.70
N LEU A 139 0.27 6.35 -5.50
CA LEU A 139 -0.03 6.90 -4.18
C LEU A 139 -0.44 5.75 -3.25
N VAL A 140 0.37 5.47 -2.24
CA VAL A 140 0.16 4.33 -1.33
C VAL A 140 -0.29 4.76 0.06
N ARG A 141 -0.09 6.03 0.43
CA ARG A 141 -0.53 6.56 1.71
C ARG A 141 -0.69 8.08 1.69
N VAL A 142 -1.59 8.62 2.50
CA VAL A 142 -1.56 10.01 2.96
C VAL A 142 -1.26 10.02 4.46
N ARG A 143 -0.24 10.77 4.86
CA ARG A 143 0.14 10.98 6.26
C ARG A 143 -0.39 12.34 6.71
N ARG A 144 -0.97 12.38 7.90
CA ARG A 144 -1.44 13.59 8.56
C ARG A 144 -0.88 13.62 9.97
N SER A 145 -0.28 14.73 10.37
CA SER A 145 0.01 14.99 11.78
C SER A 145 -1.31 15.17 12.52
N GLU A 146 -1.53 14.38 13.57
CA GLU A 146 -2.72 14.52 14.43
C GLU A 146 -2.64 15.77 15.32
#